data_AF-A0A9D6A3F8-F1
#
_entry.id   AF-A0A9D6A3F8-F1
#
_cell.length_a   1.000
_cell.length_b   1.000
_cell.length_c   1.000
_cell.angle_alpha   90.00
_cell.angle_beta   90.00
_cell.angle_gamma   90.00
#
_symmetry.space_group_name_H-M   'P 1'
#
loop_
_entity.id
_entity.type
_entity.pdbx_description
1 polymer ?
#
loop_
_entity_poly.entity_id
_entity_poly.type
_entity_poly.pdbx_seq_one_letter_code
_entity_poly.pdbx_strand_id
1 'polypeptide(L)' 'MAKSNMIFGIHPLLEALEAGREIDKVMMRRGLRTEESARILALSRERSVPVQFVPEERLGRLTQRQH' A
#
# COMPACT_ATOMS: atom_id res chain seq x y z
N MET A 1 -5.27 -21.27 8.29
CA MET A 1 -4.78 -20.08 9.03
C MET A 1 -4.31 -19.06 8.00
N ALA A 2 -5.11 -18.02 7.71
CA ALA A 2 -4.77 -17.05 6.68
C ALA A 2 -3.71 -16.08 7.22
N LYS A 3 -2.43 -16.32 6.89
CA LYS A 3 -1.36 -15.35 7.16
C LYS A 3 -1.71 -14.07 6.41
N SER A 4 -2.12 -13.05 7.16
CA SER A 4 -2.36 -11.72 6.62
C SER A 4 -1.00 -11.09 6.32
N ASN A 5 -0.46 -11.35 5.13
CA ASN A 5 0.82 -10.82 4.67
C ASN A 5 0.67 -9.36 4.23
N MET A 6 0.14 -8.53 5.13
CA MET A 6 -0.06 -7.11 4.90
C MET A 6 1.26 -6.38 5.13
N ILE A 7 1.66 -5.59 4.13
CA ILE A 7 2.84 -4.74 4.20
C ILE A 7 2.36 -3.32 4.47
N PHE A 8 2.93 -2.66 5.47
CA PHE A 8 2.59 -1.31 5.86
C PHE A 8 3.81 -0.40 5.72
N GLY A 9 3.56 0.85 5.33
CA GLY A 9 4.60 1.85 5.13
C GLY A 9 5.00 2.03 3.66
N ILE A 10 5.62 3.17 3.37
CA ILE A 10 5.99 3.57 2.02
C ILE A 10 7.15 2.72 1.49
N HIS A 11 8.24 2.61 2.25
CA HIS A 11 9.44 1.89 1.79
C HIS A 11 9.19 0.38 1.61
N PRO A 12 8.55 -0.34 2.56
CA PRO A 12 8.26 -1.76 2.37
C PRO A 12 7.32 -2.02 1.19
N LEU A 13 6.41 -1.09 0.91
CA LEU A 13 5.52 -1.16 -0.25
C LEU A 13 6.27 -0.92 -1.56
N LEU A 14 7.18 0.06 -1.60
CA LEU A 14 8.06 0.28 -2.74
C LEU A 14 8.95 -0.93 -2.99
N GLU A 15 9.60 -1.48 -1.97
CA GLU A 15 10.42 -2.69 -2.11
C GLU A 15 9.60 -3.88 -2.63
N ALA A 16 8.37 -4.07 -2.15
CA ALA A 16 7.51 -5.15 -2.64
C ALA A 16 7.11 -4.95 -4.11
N LEU A 17 6.80 -3.71 -4.49
CA LEU A 17 6.51 -3.32 -5.87
C LEU A 17 7.75 -3.44 -6.77
N GLU A 18 8.95 -3.11 -6.29
CA GLU A 18 10.19 -3.20 -7.06
C GLU A 18 10.65 -4.67 -7.20
N ALA A 19 10.57 -5.45 -6.12
CA ALA A 19 10.87 -6.88 -6.10
C ALA A 19 9.88 -7.73 -6.92
N GLY A 20 8.79 -7.13 -7.39
CA GLY A 20 7.78 -7.82 -8.19
C GLY A 20 7.03 -8.89 -7.44
N ARG A 21 6.80 -8.67 -6.14
CA ARG A 21 5.89 -9.52 -5.37
C ARG A 21 4.48 -9.40 -5.92
N GLU A 22 3.74 -10.51 -5.87
CA GLU A 22 2.31 -10.48 -6.15
C GLU A 22 1.60 -9.66 -5.07
N ILE A 23 0.97 -8.56 -5.48
CA ILE A 23 0.21 -7.66 -4.62
C ILE A 23 -1.22 -7.65 -5.12
N ASP A 24 -2.15 -8.09 -4.29
CA ASP A 24 -3.58 -8.10 -4.65
C ASP A 24 -4.15 -6.69 -4.83
N LYS A 25 -3.78 -5.77 -3.93
CA LYS A 25 -4.18 -4.36 -3.97
C LYS A 25 -3.33 -3.50 -3.07
N VAL A 26 -3.20 -2.23 -3.45
CA VAL A 26 -2.58 -1.20 -2.63
C VAL A 26 -3.66 -0.34 -1.99
N MET A 27 -3.60 -0.14 -0.67
CA MET A 27 -4.46 0.81 0.04
C MET A 27 -3.69 2.09 0.35
N MET A 28 -4.21 3.23 -0.09
CA MET A 28 -3.59 4.54 0.13
C MET A 28 -4.51 5.50 0.87
N ARG A 29 -3.93 6.39 1.67
CA ARG A 29 -4.70 7.45 2.32
C ARG A 29 -5.23 8.42 1.26
N ARG A 30 -6.54 8.69 1.30
CA ARG A 30 -7.15 9.73 0.45
C ARG A 30 -6.56 11.10 0.80
N GLY A 31 -6.18 11.87 -0.22
CA GLY A 31 -5.61 13.21 -0.02
C GLY A 31 -4.10 13.23 0.22
N LEU A 32 -3.43 12.07 0.22
CA LEU A 32 -1.97 12.03 0.24
C LEU A 32 -1.44 12.52 -1.12
N ARG A 33 -0.72 13.66 -1.11
CA ARG A 33 -0.06 14.24 -2.28
C ARG A 33 1.42 14.44 -1.98
N THR A 34 2.16 13.35 -1.95
CA THR A 34 3.62 13.33 -1.76
C THR A 34 4.29 12.70 -2.99
N GLU A 35 5.57 13.01 -3.23
CA GLU A 35 6.34 12.38 -4.31
C GLU A 35 6.33 10.85 -4.20
N GLU A 36 6.51 10.33 -2.99
CA GLU A 36 6.41 8.90 -2.70
C GLU A 36 5.07 8.28 -3.12
N SER A 37 3.96 8.98 -2.86
CA SER A 37 2.63 8.49 -3.25
C SER A 37 2.46 8.44 -4.77
N ALA A 38 3.01 9.41 -5.49
CA ALA A 38 3.01 9.42 -6.94
C ALA A 38 3.86 8.27 -7.51
N ARG A 39 5.01 7.99 -6.89
CA ARG A 39 5.90 6.89 -7.27
C ARG A 39 5.25 5.53 -7.10
N ILE A 40 4.60 5.29 -5.95
CA ILE A 40 3.85 4.07 -5.69
C ILE A 40 2.69 3.92 -6.68
N LEU A 41 1.96 5.00 -6.98
CA LEU A 41 0.89 4.98 -7.98
C LEU A 41 1.39 4.61 -9.37
N ALA A 42 2.54 5.12 -9.78
CA ALA A 42 3.17 4.80 -11.06
C ALA A 42 3.54 3.31 -11.14
N LEU A 43 4.27 2.80 -10.13
CA LEU A 43 4.65 1.38 -10.04
C LEU A 43 3.43 0.46 -9.96
N SER A 44 2.41 0.83 -9.19
CA SER A 44 1.17 0.05 -9.09
C SER A 44 0.48 -0.05 -10.44
N ARG A 45 0.43 1.05 -11.21
CA ARG A 45 -0.14 1.04 -12.56
C ARG A 45 0.67 0.20 -13.53
N GLU A 46 2.00 0.31 -13.50
CA GLU A 46 2.90 -0.50 -14.33
C GLU A 46 2.69 -1.99 -14.11
N ARG A 47 2.46 -2.39 -12.85
CA ARG A 47 2.18 -3.78 -12.48
C ARG A 47 0.70 -4.18 -12.53
N SER A 48 -0.18 -3.32 -13.03
CA SER A 48 -1.64 -3.55 -13.05
C SER A 48 -2.25 -3.86 -11.68
N VAL A 49 -1.64 -3.35 -10.61
CA VAL A 49 -2.13 -3.50 -9.24
C VAL A 49 -3.18 -2.42 -8.93
N PRO A 50 -4.38 -2.80 -8.48
CA PRO A 50 -5.43 -1.84 -8.18
C PRO A 50 -5.09 -1.05 -6.90
N VAL A 51 -5.21 0.28 -6.99
CA VAL A 51 -5.01 1.20 -5.86
C VAL A 51 -6.36 1.67 -5.32
N GLN A 52 -6.61 1.45 -4.03
CA GLN A 52 -7.81 1.87 -3.33
C GLN A 52 -7.51 3.00 -2.34
N PHE A 53 -8.16 4.15 -2.52
CA PHE A 53 -8.05 5.28 -1.61
C PHE A 53 -9.01 5.15 -0.43
N VAL A 54 -8.46 4.96 0.76
CA VAL A 54 -9.20 4.82 2.03
C VAL A 54 -8.97 6.04 2.93
N PRO A 55 -9.93 6.41 3.80
CA PRO A 55 -9.70 7.44 4.81
C PRO A 55 -8.68 6.97 5.86
N GLU A 56 -8.07 7.92 6.57
CA GLU A 56 -7.02 7.66 7.56
C GLU A 56 -7.45 6.69 8.66
N GLU A 57 -8.69 6.82 9.13
CA GLU A 57 -9.27 5.94 10.17
C GLU A 57 -9.27 4.46 9.77
N ARG A 58 -9.44 4.17 8.46
CA ARG A 58 -9.42 2.80 7.93
C ARG A 58 -7.99 2.24 7.89
N LEU A 59 -7.01 3.08 7.56
CA LEU A 59 -5.59 2.71 7.63
C LEU A 59 -5.16 2.46 9.07
N GLY A 60 -5.50 3.39 9.97
CA GLY A 60 -5.21 3.29 11.40
C GLY A 60 -5.74 2.01 12.03
N ARG A 61 -6.96 1.58 11.68
CA ARG A 61 -7.52 0.29 12.14
C ARG A 61 -6.75 -0.94 11.65
N LEU A 62 -6.11 -0.88 10.48
CA LEU A 62 -5.29 -1.96 9.95
C LEU A 62 -3.90 -1.99 10.60
N THR A 63 -3.34 -0.82 10.93
CA THR A 63 -2.02 -0.69 11.56
C THR A 63 -2.05 -0.81 13.09
N GLN A 64 -3.15 -0.46 13.76
CA GLN A 64 -3.31 -0.52 15.22
C GLN A 64 -3.36 -1.94 15.81
N ARG A 65 -3.35 -2.99 14.98
CA ARG A 65 -3.14 -4.36 15.48
C ARG A 65 -1.68 -4.67 15.82
N GLN A 66 -0.79 -3.68 15.72
CA GLN A 66 0.61 -3.78 16.13
C GLN A 66 0.85 -2.82 17.30
N HIS A 67 0.47 -3.25 18.51
CA HIS A 67 0.93 -2.66 19.77
C HIS A 67 1.11 -3.74 20.83
#